data_AF-F3GHM7-F1
#
_entry.id   AF-F3GHM7-F1
#
_cell.length_a   1.000
_cell.length_b   1.000
_cell.length_c   1.000
_cell.angle_alpha   90.00
_cell.angle_beta   90.00
_cell.angle_gamma   90.00
#
_symmetry.space_group_name_H-M   'P 1'
#
loop_
_entity.id
_entity.type
_entity.pdbx_description
1 polymer ?
#
loop_
_entity_poly.entity_id
_entity_poly.type
_entity_poly.pdbx_seq_one_letter_code
_entity_poly.pdbx_strand_id
1 'polypeptide(L)'
;RELLLKPNALFSIADAANCSATSVKLESPLFGDKDDDHDEHADAGDADHHEHSEIHGHYKFVCDAPAILKKLDLSQIFITFPDTKKLQVQLISPGGQSGAEVIAANPTLKF
;
A
#
# COMPACT_ATOMS: atom_id res chain seq x y z
N ARG A 1 -1.60 9.54 -5.81
CA ARG A 1 -2.74 8.63 -6.07
C ARG A 1 -2.55 7.76 -7.32
N GLU A 2 -2.31 8.32 -8.50
CA GLU A 2 -2.27 7.55 -9.77
C GLU A 2 -1.26 6.39 -9.80
N LEU A 3 -0.06 6.58 -9.24
CA LEU A 3 0.96 5.53 -9.14
C LEU A 3 0.51 4.38 -8.23
N LEU A 4 -0.19 4.69 -7.14
CA LEU A 4 -0.74 3.69 -6.21
C LEU A 4 -1.86 2.87 -6.85
N LEU A 5 -2.51 3.35 -7.92
CA LEU A 5 -3.51 2.57 -8.66
C LEU A 5 -2.90 1.50 -9.59
N LYS A 6 -1.56 1.41 -9.65
CA LYS A 6 -0.82 0.47 -10.53
C LYS A 6 -0.01 -0.53 -9.70
N PRO A 7 -0.64 -1.45 -8.96
CA PRO A 7 0.05 -2.34 -8.03
C PRO A 7 1.08 -3.27 -8.71
N ASN A 8 0.83 -3.72 -9.93
CA ASN A 8 1.79 -4.54 -10.70
C ASN A 8 3.11 -3.78 -11.02
N ALA A 9 3.09 -2.44 -10.99
CA ALA A 9 4.28 -1.62 -11.16
C ALA A 9 5.02 -1.37 -9.84
N LEU A 10 4.37 -1.61 -8.69
CA LEU A 10 4.92 -1.33 -7.36
C LEU A 10 5.41 -2.60 -6.65
N PHE A 11 4.69 -3.70 -6.82
CA PHE A 11 4.95 -4.98 -6.16
C PHE A 11 5.49 -5.98 -7.18
N SER A 12 6.80 -6.20 -7.17
CA SER A 12 7.44 -7.15 -8.06
C SER A 12 7.24 -8.57 -7.52
N ILE A 13 6.29 -9.28 -8.12
CA ILE A 13 5.98 -10.68 -7.84
C ILE A 13 6.55 -11.53 -8.99
N ALA A 14 6.97 -12.76 -8.71
CA ALA A 14 7.57 -13.64 -9.72
C ALA A 14 6.59 -13.92 -10.88
N ASP A 15 6.99 -13.59 -12.12
CA ASP A 15 6.17 -13.78 -13.33
C ASP A 15 5.68 -15.22 -13.50
N ALA A 16 6.51 -16.20 -13.09
CA ALA A 16 6.16 -17.61 -13.14
C ALA A 16 4.92 -17.97 -12.30
N ALA A 17 4.54 -17.14 -11.33
CA ALA A 17 3.33 -17.34 -10.51
C ALA A 17 2.05 -16.84 -11.20
N ASN A 18 2.20 -16.13 -12.33
CA ASN A 18 1.12 -15.54 -13.13
C ASN A 18 0.10 -14.77 -12.27
N CYS A 19 0.59 -13.83 -11.46
CA CYS A 19 -0.23 -13.04 -10.56
C CYS A 19 -0.87 -11.84 -11.28
N SER A 20 -2.16 -11.61 -11.04
CA SER A 20 -2.91 -10.46 -11.54
C SER A 20 -3.61 -9.72 -10.39
N ALA A 21 -3.57 -8.39 -10.43
CA ALA A 21 -4.31 -7.55 -9.49
C ALA A 21 -5.81 -7.60 -9.82
N THR A 22 -6.62 -8.11 -8.89
CA THR A 22 -8.07 -8.27 -9.05
C THR A 22 -8.87 -7.21 -8.30
N SER A 23 -8.25 -6.53 -7.33
CA SER A 23 -8.85 -5.41 -6.60
C SER A 23 -7.78 -4.42 -6.16
N VAL A 24 -8.08 -3.14 -6.29
CA VAL A 24 -7.28 -2.02 -5.80
C VAL A 24 -8.23 -1.02 -5.15
N LYS A 25 -8.05 -0.77 -3.86
CA LYS A 25 -8.79 0.26 -3.12
C LYS A 25 -7.82 1.20 -2.44
N LEU A 26 -8.04 2.50 -2.59
CA LEU A 26 -7.24 3.55 -1.98
C LEU A 26 -8.16 4.48 -1.21
N GLU A 27 -7.83 4.72 0.05
CA GLU A 27 -8.59 5.55 0.97
C GLU A 27 -7.63 6.54 1.62
N SER A 28 -7.95 7.82 1.59
CA SER A 28 -7.17 8.87 2.24
C SER A 28 -8.00 10.15 2.33
N PRO A 29 -7.97 10.86 3.46
CA PRO A 29 -8.51 12.22 3.55
C PRO A 29 -7.93 13.16 2.48
N LEU A 30 -6.72 12.89 1.99
CA LEU A 30 -6.03 13.68 0.97
C LEU A 30 -6.61 13.55 -0.44
N PHE A 31 -7.44 12.53 -0.70
CA PHE A 31 -8.01 12.32 -2.03
C PHE A 31 -9.25 13.17 -2.29
N GLY A 32 -9.84 13.75 -1.24
CA GLY A 32 -11.01 14.61 -1.27
C GLY A 32 -12.27 13.85 -1.66
N ASP A 33 -13.20 13.67 -0.71
CA ASP A 33 -14.60 13.47 -1.07
C ASP A 33 -15.16 14.86 -1.43
N LYS A 34 -15.51 15.05 -2.71
CA LYS A 34 -16.39 16.16 -3.07
C LYS A 34 -17.81 15.75 -2.69
N ASP A 35 -18.19 15.98 -1.45
CA ASP A 35 -19.58 16.24 -1.13
C ASP A 35 -19.78 17.75 -1.25
N ASP A 36 -20.32 18.15 -2.42
CA ASP A 36 -21.00 19.42 -2.58
C ASP A 36 -22.28 19.37 -1.73
N ASP A 37 -22.21 19.77 -0.46
CA ASP A 37 -23.38 20.23 0.27
C ASP A 37 -23.02 21.49 1.06
N HIS A 38 -23.58 22.59 0.59
CA HIS A 38 -23.68 23.83 1.35
C HIS A 38 -24.51 23.58 2.61
N ASP A 39 -23.97 23.86 3.79
CA ASP A 39 -24.78 24.51 4.82
C ASP A 39 -23.90 25.37 5.74
N GLU A 40 -24.30 26.63 5.84
CA GLU A 40 -23.81 27.61 6.77
C GLU A 40 -24.11 27.13 8.20
N HIS A 41 -23.14 27.16 9.13
CA HIS A 41 -23.36 27.58 10.52
C HIS A 41 -22.01 27.75 11.24
N ALA A 42 -21.86 28.93 11.86
CA ALA A 42 -20.85 29.22 12.85
C ALA A 42 -21.01 28.30 14.07
N ASP A 43 -19.91 27.93 14.73
CA ASP A 43 -19.67 28.16 16.16
C ASP A 43 -18.40 27.46 16.65
N ALA A 44 -17.85 28.02 17.72
CA ALA A 44 -16.55 27.77 18.30
C ALA A 44 -16.26 26.31 18.72
N GLY A 45 -15.04 25.86 18.43
CA GLY A 45 -14.47 24.63 18.98
C GLY A 45 -13.05 24.46 18.47
N ASP A 46 -12.07 24.81 19.31
CA ASP A 46 -10.68 24.38 19.19
C ASP A 46 -10.66 22.85 19.25
N ALA A 47 -10.75 22.23 18.08
CA ALA A 47 -10.42 20.83 17.89
C ALA A 47 -9.10 20.82 17.14
N ASP A 48 -8.05 20.32 17.78
CA ASP A 48 -6.83 19.85 17.13
C ASP A 48 -7.22 18.87 16.01
N HIS A 49 -7.49 19.40 14.82
CA HIS A 49 -7.60 18.63 13.59
C HIS A 49 -6.18 18.20 13.24
N HIS A 50 -5.68 17.15 13.90
CA HIS A 50 -4.56 16.38 13.39
C HIS A 50 -5.00 15.81 12.04
N GLU A 51 -4.71 16.53 10.96
CA GLU A 51 -4.88 16.03 9.61
C GLU A 51 -3.88 14.89 9.39
N HIS A 52 -4.31 13.68 9.74
CA HIS A 52 -3.58 12.46 9.42
C HIS A 52 -3.48 12.37 7.89
N SER A 53 -2.30 12.70 7.36
CA SER A 53 -1.94 12.56 5.95
C SER A 53 -1.69 11.09 5.59
N GLU A 54 -2.57 10.21 6.05
CA GLU A 54 -2.46 8.77 5.89
C GLU A 54 -3.12 8.32 4.60
N ILE A 55 -2.50 7.34 3.95
CA ILE A 55 -3.03 6.69 2.77
C ILE A 55 -3.13 5.20 3.08
N HIS A 56 -4.35 4.69 3.01
CA HIS A 56 -4.66 3.27 3.17
C HIS A 56 -4.84 2.66 1.79
N GLY A 57 -4.12 1.57 1.52
CA GLY A 57 -4.13 0.89 0.23
C GLY A 57 -4.35 -0.61 0.39
N HIS A 58 -5.42 -1.12 -0.22
CA HIS A 58 -5.73 -2.55 -0.24
C HIS A 58 -5.57 -3.09 -1.66
N TYR A 59 -4.62 -4.01 -1.81
CA TYR A 59 -4.31 -4.67 -3.08
C TYR A 59 -4.58 -6.16 -2.95
N LYS A 60 -5.32 -6.73 -3.91
CA LYS A 60 -5.56 -8.18 -3.99
C LYS A 60 -4.98 -8.72 -5.29
N PHE A 61 -4.09 -9.69 -5.16
CA PHE A 61 -3.54 -10.44 -6.28
C PHE A 61 -4.11 -11.85 -6.30
N VAL A 62 -4.39 -12.37 -7.49
CA VAL A 62 -4.71 -13.78 -7.73
C VAL A 62 -3.64 -14.34 -8.64
N CYS A 63 -3.01 -15.43 -8.19
CA CYS A 63 -1.92 -16.10 -8.87
C CYS A 63 -2.35 -17.51 -9.24
N ASP A 64 -1.97 -17.99 -10.42
CA ASP A 64 -2.25 -19.37 -10.85
C ASP A 64 -1.36 -20.38 -10.11
N ALA A 65 -0.11 -19.99 -9.80
CA ALA A 65 0.85 -20.82 -9.09
C ALA A 65 1.39 -20.12 -7.83
N PRO A 66 0.57 -19.95 -6.77
CA PRO A 66 1.02 -19.25 -5.55
C PRO A 66 2.13 -20.00 -4.81
N ALA A 67 2.22 -21.34 -4.96
CA ALA A 67 3.19 -22.17 -4.26
C ALA A 67 4.66 -21.91 -4.65
N ILE A 68 4.91 -21.26 -5.79
CA ILE A 68 6.29 -20.94 -6.22
C ILE A 68 6.75 -19.56 -5.73
N LEU A 69 5.88 -18.80 -5.06
CA LEU A 69 6.22 -17.52 -4.47
C LEU A 69 7.19 -17.72 -3.31
N LYS A 70 8.43 -17.27 -3.49
CA LYS A 70 9.49 -17.36 -2.46
C LYS A 70 9.86 -16.02 -1.85
N LYS A 71 9.64 -14.94 -2.60
CA LYS A 71 9.95 -13.58 -2.19
C LYS A 71 9.03 -12.56 -2.82
N LEU A 72 8.88 -11.43 -2.15
CA LEU A 72 8.31 -10.20 -2.68
C LEU A 72 9.42 -9.17 -2.80
N ASP A 73 9.54 -8.55 -3.97
CA ASP A 73 10.51 -7.49 -4.22
C ASP A 73 9.78 -6.14 -4.24
N LEU A 74 10.20 -5.24 -3.36
CA LEU A 74 9.64 -3.92 -3.12
C LEU A 74 10.53 -2.79 -3.67
N SER A 75 11.54 -3.13 -4.49
CA SER A 75 12.48 -2.14 -5.06
C SER A 75 11.74 -1.03 -5.81
N GLN A 76 10.68 -1.38 -6.54
CA GLN A 76 9.89 -0.41 -7.31
C GLN A 76 9.16 0.60 -6.43
N ILE A 77 8.81 0.25 -5.18
CA ILE A 77 8.24 1.24 -4.24
C ILE A 77 9.27 2.32 -3.95
N PHE A 78 10.51 1.96 -3.61
CA PHE A 78 11.56 2.92 -3.30
C PHE A 78 12.00 3.75 -4.53
N ILE A 79 11.94 3.17 -5.73
CA ILE A 79 12.20 3.90 -6.98
C ILE A 79 11.07 4.89 -7.28
N THR A 80 9.82 4.47 -7.12
CA THR A 80 8.63 5.29 -7.41
C THR A 80 8.43 6.39 -6.37
N PHE A 81 8.77 6.10 -5.11
CA PHE A 81 8.63 7.00 -3.96
C PHE A 81 9.98 7.16 -3.24
N PRO A 82 10.90 8.01 -3.74
CA PRO A 82 12.27 8.12 -3.23
C PRO A 82 12.36 8.65 -1.78
N ASP A 83 11.29 9.28 -1.29
CA ASP A 83 11.21 9.74 0.10
C ASP A 83 10.78 8.65 1.08
N THR A 84 10.33 7.49 0.61
CA THR A 84 10.07 6.33 1.45
C THR A 84 11.37 5.82 2.07
N LYS A 85 11.55 6.03 3.37
CA LYS A 85 12.78 5.61 4.07
C LYS A 85 12.72 4.17 4.56
N LYS A 86 11.54 3.75 5.02
CA LYS A 86 11.33 2.45 5.65
C LYS A 86 9.91 1.95 5.36
N LEU A 87 9.76 0.64 5.26
CA LEU A 87 8.47 -0.05 5.26
C LEU A 87 8.46 -1.03 6.43
N GLN A 88 7.49 -0.86 7.34
CA GLN A 88 7.21 -1.84 8.38
C GLN A 88 6.22 -2.84 7.82
N VAL A 89 6.63 -4.10 7.72
CA VAL A 89 5.85 -5.14 7.07
C VAL A 89 5.48 -6.22 8.05
N GLN A 90 4.21 -6.60 8.04
CA GLN A 90 3.70 -7.79 8.69
C GLN A 90 3.30 -8.79 7.62
N LEU A 91 3.92 -9.96 7.66
CA LEU A 91 3.66 -11.04 6.72
C LEU A 91 2.89 -12.14 7.44
N ILE A 92 1.78 -12.59 6.85
CA ILE A 92 0.98 -13.71 7.32
C ILE A 92 0.90 -14.74 6.19
N SER A 93 1.42 -15.93 6.43
CA SER A 93 1.42 -17.06 5.48
C SER A 93 0.96 -18.35 6.17
N PRO A 94 0.74 -19.45 5.43
CA PRO A 94 0.44 -20.75 6.05
C PRO A 94 1.51 -21.23 7.05
N GLY A 95 2.74 -20.71 6.95
CA GLY A 95 3.83 -20.99 7.89
C GLY A 95 3.80 -20.16 9.17
N GLY A 96 2.90 -19.16 9.28
CA GLY A 96 2.75 -18.29 10.45
C GLY A 96 2.79 -16.80 10.12
N GLN A 97 2.89 -15.98 11.17
CA GLN A 97 3.05 -14.52 11.07
C GLN A 97 4.49 -14.11 11.40
N SER A 98 5.02 -13.13 10.68
CA SER A 98 6.31 -12.51 10.95
C SER A 98 6.27 -11.00 10.69
N GLY A 99 7.23 -10.27 11.26
CA GLY A 99 7.42 -8.85 11.04
C GLY A 99 8.82 -8.56 10.48
N ALA A 100 8.95 -7.55 9.62
CA ALA A 100 10.21 -7.12 9.04
C ALA A 100 10.23 -5.61 8.76
N GLU A 101 11.41 -4.99 8.92
CA GLU A 101 11.68 -3.65 8.39
C GLU A 101 12.38 -3.80 7.04
N VAL A 102 11.84 -3.14 6.01
CA VAL A 102 12.39 -3.12 4.66
C VAL A 102 12.85 -1.72 4.32
N ILE A 103 14.05 -1.61 3.75
CA ILE A 103 14.66 -0.35 3.30
C ILE A 103 15.17 -0.50 1.87
N ALA A 104 15.44 0.61 1.19
CA ALA A 104 15.93 0.60 -0.20
C ALA A 104 17.20 -0.26 -0.40
N ALA A 105 18.09 -0.35 0.61
CA ALA A 105 19.30 -1.17 0.55
C ALA A 105 19.04 -2.69 0.65
N ASN A 106 17.87 -3.10 1.18
CA ASN A 106 17.44 -4.48 1.24
C ASN A 106 15.91 -4.56 1.01
N PRO A 107 15.44 -4.38 -0.24
CA PRO A 107 14.03 -4.14 -0.53
C PRO A 107 13.23 -5.44 -0.71
N THR A 108 13.69 -6.56 -0.15
CA THR A 108 13.08 -7.88 -0.40
C THR A 108 12.56 -8.53 0.86
N LEU A 109 11.46 -9.25 0.73
CA LEU A 109 10.83 -10.05 1.77
C LEU A 109 10.75 -11.50 1.33
N LYS A 110 10.85 -12.44 2.26
CA LYS A 110 10.64 -13.87 2.00
C LYS A 110 9.26 -14.28 2.50
N PHE A 111 8.56 -15.12 1.73
CA PHE A 111 7.24 -15.67 2.10
C PHE A 111 7.34 -16.82 3.10
#